data_AF-A0A4R4Y8Y4-F1
#
_entry.id   AF-A0A4R4Y8Y4-F1
#
_cell.length_a   1.000
_cell.length_b   1.000
_cell.length_c   1.000
_cell.angle_alpha   90.00
_cell.angle_beta   90.00
_cell.angle_gamma   90.00
#
_symmetry.space_group_name_H-M   'P 1'
#
loop_
_entity.id
_entity.type
_entity.pdbx_description
1 polymer ?
#
loop_
_entity_poly.entity_id
_entity_poly.type
_entity_poly.pdbx_seq_one_letter_code
_entity_poly.pdbx_strand_id
1 'polypeptide(L)'
;MTTASTYAEFAVREAHGVSPTYERLAFAVSRDAALLARLGTLPPAKRQPNLLFGVVRLLGGPVEDPAAFRDYALTHWARVEAEIRARVTQTNEAGRCAVLLPALTALPQPLALLEVGASAGLCLYPDRYAYRYGDHLVGAGDPVLDCRLTGLAPPAVLPRVVWRAGLDLNPLDVTDPADLAWLDALIWPEHAHRRARLRAAAAIAAADPPLLVRGDLVDDLPALAARAPAEATLVVFHSSVLYHVPPPRRAEFTELVRRLPGHWIANEAPAVLPHAGMPEPRGEALYHLLALDGRPLAWTRQHGQELIWFGPLLG
;
A
#
# COMPACT_ATOMS: atom_id res chain seq x y z
N MET A 1 -6.35 -2.46 24.41
CA MET A 1 -5.83 -1.09 24.20
C MET A 1 -7.00 -0.12 24.17
N THR A 2 -6.86 1.05 24.80
CA THR A 2 -7.89 2.10 24.73
C THR A 2 -7.64 2.95 23.49
N THR A 3 -8.64 3.72 23.02
CA THR A 3 -8.43 4.66 21.92
C THR A 3 -7.31 5.66 22.26
N ALA A 4 -7.26 6.16 23.50
CA ALA A 4 -6.17 7.02 23.96
C ALA A 4 -4.78 6.36 23.81
N SER A 5 -4.63 5.11 24.25
CA SER A 5 -3.34 4.40 24.16
C SER A 5 -2.94 4.16 22.70
N THR A 6 -3.90 3.85 21.82
CA THR A 6 -3.63 3.71 20.37
C THR A 6 -3.09 4.99 19.75
N TYR A 7 -3.62 6.16 20.11
CA TYR A 7 -3.09 7.44 19.61
C TYR A 7 -1.69 7.74 20.16
N ALA A 8 -1.44 7.50 21.45
CA ALA A 8 -0.12 7.68 22.03
C ALA A 8 0.92 6.72 21.43
N GLU A 9 0.56 5.46 21.21
CA GLU A 9 1.43 4.47 20.55
C GLU A 9 1.72 4.84 19.10
N PHE A 10 0.72 5.31 18.36
CA PHE A 10 0.92 5.82 16.99
C PHE A 10 1.90 7.00 16.97
N ALA A 11 1.79 7.94 17.91
CA ALA A 11 2.71 9.06 18.01
C ALA A 11 4.16 8.59 18.14
N VAL A 12 4.42 7.62 19.04
CA VAL A 12 5.76 7.12 19.35
C VAL A 12 6.30 6.18 18.27
N ARG A 13 5.47 5.29 17.72
CA ARG A 13 5.93 4.18 16.87
C ARG A 13 5.87 4.48 15.38
N GLU A 14 4.90 5.28 14.96
CA GLU A 14 4.59 5.50 13.54
C GLU A 14 4.98 6.91 13.11
N ALA A 15 4.63 7.93 13.93
CA ALA A 15 4.83 9.33 13.55
C ALA A 15 6.20 9.88 13.95
N HIS A 16 6.78 9.43 15.07
CA HIS A 16 8.05 9.93 15.58
C HIS A 16 9.18 9.80 14.54
N GLY A 17 9.89 10.90 14.27
CA GLY A 17 10.95 10.95 13.27
C GLY A 17 10.48 10.90 11.81
N VAL A 18 9.17 10.81 11.56
CA VAL A 18 8.56 10.71 10.21
C VAL A 18 7.63 11.90 9.93
N SER A 19 6.68 12.19 10.81
CA SER A 19 5.78 13.34 10.73
C SER A 19 5.65 14.02 12.09
N PRO A 20 6.41 15.10 12.33
CA PRO A 20 6.26 15.92 13.53
C PRO A 20 4.83 16.45 13.70
N THR A 21 4.11 16.69 12.60
CA THR A 21 2.73 17.16 12.63
C THR A 21 1.80 16.10 13.21
N TYR A 22 1.82 14.89 12.67
CA TYR A 22 0.96 13.80 13.16
C TYR A 22 1.38 13.30 14.55
N GLU A 23 2.67 13.39 14.90
CA GLU A 23 3.16 13.08 16.25
C GLU A 23 2.52 14.02 17.29
N ARG A 24 2.59 15.35 17.07
CA ARG A 24 1.97 16.34 17.97
C ARG A 24 0.46 16.16 18.05
N LEU A 25 -0.22 15.96 16.92
CA LEU A 25 -1.66 15.73 16.89
C LEU A 25 -2.06 14.48 17.65
N ALA A 26 -1.35 13.36 17.44
CA ALA A 26 -1.67 12.11 18.08
C ALA A 26 -1.51 12.19 19.60
N PHE A 27 -0.45 12.83 20.09
CA PHE A 27 -0.33 13.12 21.52
C PHE A 27 -1.45 14.02 22.05
N ALA A 28 -1.83 15.08 21.32
CA ALA A 28 -2.93 15.94 21.73
C ALA A 28 -4.26 15.18 21.83
N VAL A 29 -4.63 14.41 20.80
CA VAL A 29 -5.87 13.62 20.80
C VAL A 29 -5.87 12.55 21.89
N SER A 30 -4.73 11.90 22.16
CA SER A 30 -4.62 10.91 23.24
C SER A 30 -4.97 11.44 24.64
N ARG A 31 -4.96 12.77 24.82
CA ARG A 31 -5.24 13.46 26.09
C ARG A 31 -6.52 14.30 26.04
N ASP A 32 -7.23 14.34 24.91
CA ASP A 32 -8.44 15.15 24.75
C ASP A 32 -9.70 14.33 25.04
N ALA A 33 -10.30 14.56 26.21
CA ALA A 33 -11.49 13.82 26.65
C ALA A 33 -12.70 14.00 25.72
N ALA A 34 -12.86 15.17 25.09
CA ALA A 34 -14.01 15.46 24.23
C ALA A 34 -13.90 14.72 22.90
N LEU A 35 -12.74 14.78 22.23
CA LEU A 35 -12.48 14.02 21.02
C LEU A 35 -12.51 12.50 21.28
N LEU A 36 -11.93 12.04 22.39
CA LEU A 36 -11.99 10.62 22.75
C LEU A 36 -13.42 10.13 23.02
N ALA A 37 -14.28 10.95 23.64
CA ALA A 37 -15.69 10.63 23.82
C ALA A 37 -16.41 10.50 22.47
N ARG A 38 -16.13 11.40 21.52
CA ARG A 38 -16.65 11.34 20.15
C ARG A 38 -16.17 10.12 19.39
N LEU A 39 -14.88 9.82 19.42
CA LEU A 39 -14.30 8.61 18.82
C LEU A 39 -14.88 7.33 19.47
N GLY A 40 -15.23 7.38 20.75
CA GLY A 40 -15.84 6.28 21.49
C GLY A 40 -17.19 5.80 20.93
N THR A 41 -17.91 6.64 20.16
CA THR A 41 -19.20 6.28 19.53
C THR A 41 -19.02 5.54 18.20
N LEU A 42 -17.80 5.51 17.66
CA LEU A 42 -17.47 4.84 16.40
C LEU A 42 -17.13 3.36 16.65
N PRO A 43 -17.29 2.46 15.66
CA PRO A 43 -16.74 1.11 15.74
C PRO A 43 -15.22 1.12 15.99
N PRO A 44 -14.64 0.17 16.73
CA PRO A 44 -13.20 0.16 17.06
C PRO A 44 -12.28 0.33 15.84
N ALA A 45 -12.59 -0.34 14.73
CA ALA A 45 -11.83 -0.24 13.48
C ALA A 45 -11.82 1.17 12.85
N LYS A 46 -12.76 2.04 13.23
CA LYS A 46 -12.92 3.40 12.73
C LYS A 46 -12.32 4.48 13.64
N ARG A 47 -11.62 4.08 14.71
CA ARG A 47 -11.03 5.01 15.69
C ARG A 47 -9.54 5.30 15.43
N GLN A 48 -9.01 4.90 14.28
CA GLN A 48 -7.58 4.97 13.98
C GLN A 48 -7.10 6.42 13.80
N PRO A 49 -5.90 6.80 14.27
CA PRO A 49 -5.34 8.14 14.09
C PRO A 49 -5.30 8.60 12.63
N ASN A 50 -4.72 7.77 11.75
CA ASN A 50 -4.62 8.07 10.32
C ASN A 50 -5.99 8.35 9.65
N LEU A 51 -7.05 7.65 10.08
CA LEU A 51 -8.39 7.85 9.53
C LEU A 51 -8.97 9.20 9.95
N LEU A 52 -8.87 9.55 11.23
CA LEU A 52 -9.33 10.84 11.72
C LEU A 52 -8.55 11.99 11.05
N PHE A 53 -7.22 11.91 11.04
CA PHE A 53 -6.38 12.97 10.45
C PHE A 53 -6.60 13.09 8.94
N GLY A 54 -6.70 11.97 8.23
CA GLY A 54 -7.04 11.96 6.81
C GLY A 54 -8.40 12.60 6.52
N VAL A 55 -9.43 12.27 7.31
CA VAL A 55 -10.77 12.86 7.15
C VAL A 55 -10.78 14.36 7.41
N VAL A 56 -10.11 14.83 8.46
CA VAL A 56 -10.03 16.28 8.73
C VAL A 56 -9.34 16.99 7.56
N ARG A 57 -8.26 16.43 7.01
CA ARG A 57 -7.59 16.99 5.82
C ARG A 57 -8.47 16.95 4.57
N LEU A 58 -9.20 15.85 4.34
CA LEU A 58 -10.14 15.72 3.22
C LEU A 58 -11.19 16.84 3.26
N LEU A 59 -11.67 17.20 4.45
CA LEU A 59 -12.65 18.26 4.65
C LEU A 59 -12.03 19.68 4.66
N GLY A 60 -10.72 19.80 4.41
CA GLY A 60 -9.99 21.08 4.41
C GLY A 60 -9.71 21.65 5.80
N GLY A 61 -9.78 20.82 6.85
CA GLY A 61 -9.46 21.20 8.21
C GLY A 61 -7.95 21.26 8.48
N PRO A 62 -7.51 22.06 9.49
CA PRO A 62 -6.10 22.22 9.83
C PRO A 62 -5.56 20.98 10.54
N VAL A 63 -4.30 20.64 10.27
CA VAL A 63 -3.59 19.54 10.96
C VAL A 63 -2.27 19.97 11.58
N GLU A 64 -1.79 21.16 11.26
CA GLU A 64 -0.48 21.68 11.67
C GLU A 64 -0.46 22.13 13.14
N ASP A 65 -1.62 22.60 13.63
CA ASP A 65 -1.85 23.10 14.98
C ASP A 65 -2.90 22.25 15.72
N PRO A 66 -2.56 21.62 16.86
CA PRO A 66 -3.50 20.79 17.61
C PRO A 66 -4.76 21.49 18.14
N ALA A 67 -4.66 22.77 18.50
CA ALA A 67 -5.82 23.51 19.02
C ALA A 67 -6.81 23.80 17.88
N ALA A 68 -6.34 24.31 16.75
CA ALA A 68 -7.15 24.52 15.56
C ALA A 68 -7.75 23.22 15.02
N PHE A 69 -6.98 22.13 15.00
CA PHE A 69 -7.47 20.80 14.63
C PHE A 69 -8.63 20.36 15.51
N ARG A 70 -8.45 20.47 16.83
CA ARG A 70 -9.46 20.09 17.83
C ARG A 70 -10.75 20.89 17.62
N ASP A 71 -10.63 22.20 17.51
CA ASP A 71 -11.79 23.09 17.38
C ASP A 71 -12.55 22.81 16.08
N TYR A 72 -11.84 22.60 14.97
CA TYR A 72 -12.44 22.18 13.71
C TYR A 72 -13.16 20.83 13.84
N ALA A 73 -12.49 19.81 14.38
CA ALA A 73 -13.02 18.46 14.47
C ALA A 73 -14.27 18.38 15.36
N LEU A 74 -14.29 19.11 16.47
CA LEU A 74 -15.46 19.17 17.36
C LEU A 74 -16.60 20.00 16.75
N THR A 75 -16.30 21.13 16.12
CA THR A 75 -17.30 22.00 15.48
C THR A 75 -17.99 21.29 14.30
N HIS A 76 -17.23 20.53 13.52
CA HIS A 76 -17.71 19.84 12.33
C HIS A 76 -17.93 18.34 12.53
N TRP A 77 -18.08 17.88 13.78
CA TRP A 77 -18.07 16.46 14.10
C TRP A 77 -19.04 15.62 13.28
N ALA A 78 -20.26 16.10 13.00
CA ALA A 78 -21.23 15.34 12.21
C ALA A 78 -20.71 15.00 10.80
N ARG A 79 -19.99 15.93 10.16
CA ARG A 79 -19.36 15.70 8.84
C ARG A 79 -18.15 14.79 8.94
N VAL A 80 -17.31 15.01 9.95
CA VAL A 80 -16.13 14.17 10.24
C VAL A 80 -16.56 12.72 10.49
N GLU A 81 -17.59 12.51 11.31
CA GLU A 81 -18.12 11.18 11.63
C GLU A 81 -18.67 10.47 10.39
N ALA A 82 -19.41 11.19 9.53
CA ALA A 82 -19.95 10.62 8.30
C ALA A 82 -18.82 10.08 7.39
N GLU A 83 -17.77 10.87 7.18
CA GLU A 83 -16.61 10.47 6.38
C GLU A 83 -15.82 9.32 7.04
N ILE A 84 -15.58 9.37 8.35
CA ILE A 84 -14.92 8.28 9.08
C ILE A 84 -15.70 6.96 8.90
N ARG A 85 -17.03 7.01 8.99
CA ARG A 85 -17.87 5.81 8.83
C ARG A 85 -17.80 5.27 7.40
N ALA A 86 -17.82 6.14 6.40
CA ALA A 86 -17.77 5.76 4.99
C ALA A 86 -16.41 5.21 4.54
N ARG A 87 -15.30 5.66 5.13
CA ARG A 87 -13.95 5.42 4.58
C ARG A 87 -13.11 4.43 5.36
N VAL A 88 -12.14 3.84 4.68
CA VAL A 88 -11.12 2.98 5.27
C VAL A 88 -9.76 3.51 4.85
N THR A 89 -8.78 3.50 5.76
CA THR A 89 -7.39 3.83 5.43
C THR A 89 -6.87 2.84 4.41
N GLN A 90 -6.49 3.33 3.22
CA GLN A 90 -5.94 2.51 2.14
C GLN A 90 -4.68 3.19 1.59
N THR A 91 -3.53 2.53 1.75
CA THR A 91 -2.26 3.06 1.23
C THR A 91 -1.99 2.48 -0.15
N ASN A 92 -2.25 3.24 -1.21
CA ASN A 92 -1.92 2.84 -2.58
C ASN A 92 -0.55 3.44 -2.99
N GLU A 93 0.54 2.77 -2.60
CA GLU A 93 1.91 3.27 -2.78
C GLU A 93 2.57 2.70 -4.04
N ALA A 94 2.52 3.45 -5.15
CA ALA A 94 3.16 3.09 -6.42
C ALA A 94 4.68 2.86 -6.29
N GLY A 95 5.35 3.45 -5.28
CA GLY A 95 6.76 3.21 -4.99
C GLY A 95 7.10 1.72 -4.80
N ARG A 96 6.14 0.91 -4.34
CA ARG A 96 6.33 -0.55 -4.17
C ARG A 96 6.61 -1.26 -5.48
N CYS A 97 6.23 -0.73 -6.64
CA CYS A 97 6.61 -1.31 -7.92
C CYS A 97 8.13 -1.41 -8.07
N ALA A 98 8.92 -0.50 -7.46
CA ALA A 98 10.37 -0.52 -7.59
C ALA A 98 11.03 -1.75 -6.95
N VAL A 99 10.39 -2.32 -5.92
CA VAL A 99 10.88 -3.55 -5.28
C VAL A 99 10.28 -4.81 -5.91
N LEU A 100 9.17 -4.68 -6.64
CA LEU A 100 8.56 -5.78 -7.41
C LEU A 100 9.23 -5.97 -8.77
N LEU A 101 9.75 -4.89 -9.38
CA LEU A 101 10.25 -4.88 -10.75
C LEU A 101 11.26 -6.01 -11.05
N PRO A 102 12.28 -6.28 -10.22
CA PRO A 102 13.25 -7.33 -10.54
C PRO A 102 12.63 -8.72 -10.64
N ALA A 103 11.66 -9.03 -9.78
CA ALA A 103 10.94 -10.30 -9.84
C ALA A 103 10.04 -10.37 -11.09
N LEU A 104 9.32 -9.30 -11.40
CA LEU A 104 8.42 -9.23 -12.56
C LEU A 104 9.17 -9.38 -13.89
N THR A 105 10.34 -8.75 -14.02
CA THR A 105 11.12 -8.79 -15.27
C THR A 105 11.75 -10.15 -15.56
N ALA A 106 11.94 -10.98 -14.53
CA ALA A 106 12.54 -12.31 -14.68
C ALA A 106 11.52 -13.42 -14.98
N LEU A 107 10.22 -13.12 -14.94
CA LEU A 107 9.17 -14.06 -15.30
C LEU A 107 8.98 -14.13 -16.83
N PRO A 108 8.42 -15.23 -17.38
CA PRO A 108 8.10 -15.32 -18.79
C PRO A 108 7.17 -14.18 -19.23
N GLN A 109 7.50 -13.51 -20.34
CA GLN A 109 6.76 -12.35 -20.85
C GLN A 109 5.84 -12.76 -22.00
N PRO A 110 4.64 -12.15 -22.17
CA PRO A 110 4.11 -11.01 -21.44
C PRO A 110 3.43 -11.40 -20.12
N LEU A 111 3.23 -10.42 -19.24
CA LEU A 111 2.56 -10.59 -17.95
C LEU A 111 1.08 -10.20 -18.00
N ALA A 112 0.26 -10.97 -17.29
CA ALA A 112 -1.09 -10.64 -16.87
C ALA A 112 -1.07 -10.42 -15.35
N LEU A 113 -1.18 -9.16 -14.90
CA LEU A 113 -1.03 -8.80 -13.50
C LEU A 113 -2.38 -8.78 -12.77
N LEU A 114 -2.46 -9.50 -11.65
CA LEU A 114 -3.62 -9.48 -10.75
C LEU A 114 -3.17 -9.05 -9.34
N GLU A 115 -3.53 -7.84 -8.93
CA GLU A 115 -3.22 -7.34 -7.58
C GLU A 115 -4.35 -7.68 -6.59
N VAL A 116 -4.01 -8.28 -5.46
CA VAL A 116 -4.92 -8.46 -4.31
C VAL A 116 -4.66 -7.35 -3.29
N GLY A 117 -5.72 -6.65 -2.88
CA GLY A 117 -5.61 -5.41 -2.10
C GLY A 117 -5.24 -4.21 -2.95
N ALA A 118 -5.77 -4.15 -4.18
CA ALA A 118 -5.32 -3.21 -5.20
C ALA A 118 -5.60 -1.73 -4.87
N SER A 119 -6.54 -1.44 -3.97
CA SER A 119 -7.08 -0.09 -3.74
C SER A 119 -7.50 0.56 -5.07
N ALA A 120 -6.75 1.53 -5.58
CA ALA A 120 -7.00 2.21 -6.85
C ALA A 120 -6.15 1.65 -8.02
N GLY A 121 -5.47 0.53 -7.81
CA GLY A 121 -4.72 -0.20 -8.84
C GLY A 121 -3.37 0.39 -9.22
N LEU A 122 -2.83 1.35 -8.45
CA LEU A 122 -1.60 2.05 -8.86
C LEU A 122 -0.36 1.13 -8.96
N CYS A 123 -0.34 -0.03 -8.31
CA CYS A 123 0.77 -0.98 -8.43
C CYS A 123 0.65 -1.89 -9.66
N LEU A 124 -0.44 -1.82 -10.41
CA LEU A 124 -0.67 -2.57 -11.65
C LEU A 124 0.03 -1.98 -12.88
N TYR A 125 0.80 -0.91 -12.72
CA TYR A 125 1.45 -0.18 -13.81
C TYR A 125 2.99 -0.23 -13.78
N PRO A 126 3.63 -1.37 -13.45
CA PRO A 126 5.09 -1.41 -13.40
C PRO A 126 5.74 -1.22 -14.79
N ASP A 127 4.96 -1.37 -15.86
CA ASP A 127 5.34 -1.12 -17.25
C ASP A 127 5.29 0.36 -17.65
N ARG A 128 4.72 1.25 -16.81
CA ARG A 128 4.46 2.66 -17.15
C ARG A 128 5.17 3.67 -16.25
N TYR A 129 5.96 3.20 -15.29
CA TYR A 129 6.75 4.07 -14.42
C TYR A 129 8.23 4.06 -14.82
N ALA A 130 8.96 5.08 -14.37
CA ALA A 130 10.41 5.08 -14.42
C ALA A 130 10.98 4.65 -13.07
N TYR A 131 12.18 4.08 -13.06
CA TYR A 131 12.82 3.52 -11.87
C TYR A 131 14.26 3.96 -11.77
N ARG A 132 14.68 4.42 -10.60
CA ARG A 132 16.07 4.80 -10.34
C ARG A 132 16.69 3.89 -9.29
N TYR A 133 17.70 3.14 -9.70
CA TYR A 133 18.50 2.27 -8.84
C TYR A 133 19.94 2.79 -8.79
N GLY A 134 20.20 3.76 -7.91
CA GLY A 134 21.46 4.51 -7.93
C GLY A 134 21.58 5.34 -9.20
N ASP A 135 22.64 5.13 -9.98
CA ASP A 135 22.87 5.83 -11.25
C ASP A 135 22.15 5.18 -12.45
N HIS A 136 21.48 4.05 -12.24
CA HIS A 136 20.78 3.32 -13.30
C HIS A 136 19.30 3.73 -13.39
N LEU A 137 18.90 4.23 -14.55
CA LEU A 137 17.52 4.60 -14.87
C LEU A 137 16.90 3.56 -15.80
N VAL A 138 15.72 3.05 -15.44
CA VAL A 138 14.91 2.13 -16.27
C VAL A 138 13.58 2.79 -16.59
N GLY A 139 13.15 2.73 -17.84
CA GLY A 139 11.94 3.42 -18.28
C GLY A 139 12.15 4.93 -18.45
N ALA A 140 11.04 5.64 -18.63
CA ALA A 140 11.04 7.09 -18.85
C ALA A 140 9.74 7.72 -18.34
N GLY A 141 9.74 9.03 -18.12
CA GLY A 141 8.59 9.78 -17.64
C GLY A 141 8.45 9.80 -16.12
N ASP A 142 7.33 10.31 -15.65
CA ASP A 142 6.98 10.43 -14.24
C ASP A 142 5.85 9.46 -13.85
N PRO A 143 5.84 8.94 -12.61
CA PRO A 143 6.84 9.16 -11.57
C PRO A 143 8.12 8.36 -11.79
N VAL A 144 9.25 8.94 -11.41
CA VAL A 144 10.49 8.19 -11.16
C VAL A 144 10.43 7.60 -9.75
N LEU A 145 10.57 6.27 -9.66
CA LEU A 145 10.54 5.53 -8.41
C LEU A 145 11.96 5.19 -7.97
N ASP A 146 12.48 5.96 -7.01
CA ASP A 146 13.80 5.73 -6.42
C ASP A 146 13.79 4.52 -5.48
N CYS A 147 14.74 3.61 -5.69
CA CYS A 147 14.95 2.44 -4.84
C CYS A 147 16.44 2.13 -4.70
N ARG A 148 16.93 2.04 -3.47
CA ARG A 148 18.27 1.52 -3.22
C ARG A 148 18.27 0.01 -3.43
N LEU A 149 18.97 -0.46 -4.44
CA LEU A 149 19.11 -1.88 -4.75
C LEU A 149 20.45 -2.42 -4.24
N THR A 150 20.45 -3.58 -3.60
CA THR A 150 21.66 -4.28 -3.14
C THR A 150 21.52 -5.77 -3.39
N GLY A 151 22.61 -6.44 -3.79
CA GLY A 151 22.64 -7.89 -3.99
C GLY A 151 22.10 -8.39 -5.34
N LEU A 152 21.72 -7.47 -6.24
CA LEU A 152 21.25 -7.77 -7.59
C LEU A 152 21.61 -6.61 -8.53
N ALA A 153 21.84 -6.90 -9.82
CA ALA A 153 21.94 -5.86 -10.83
C ALA A 153 20.56 -5.24 -11.10
N PRO A 154 20.46 -3.92 -11.32
CA PRO A 154 19.21 -3.29 -11.74
C PRO A 154 18.64 -3.93 -13.02
N PRO A 155 17.30 -4.06 -13.15
CA PRO A 155 16.69 -4.51 -14.39
C PRO A 155 17.10 -3.64 -15.59
N ALA A 156 17.28 -4.25 -16.76
CA ALA A 156 17.64 -3.51 -17.97
C ALA A 156 16.43 -2.97 -18.74
N VAL A 157 15.26 -3.58 -18.58
CA VAL A 157 14.03 -3.27 -19.31
C VAL A 157 12.82 -3.32 -18.39
N LEU A 158 11.75 -2.64 -18.79
CA LEU A 158 10.45 -2.76 -18.14
C LEU A 158 9.73 -4.06 -18.55
N PRO A 159 8.88 -4.64 -17.69
CA PRO A 159 8.08 -5.81 -18.04
C PRO A 159 7.03 -5.46 -19.11
N ARG A 160 6.64 -6.43 -19.94
CA ARG A 160 5.56 -6.28 -20.92
C ARG A 160 4.24 -6.74 -20.30
N VAL A 161 3.45 -5.79 -19.80
CA VAL A 161 2.13 -6.06 -19.21
C VAL A 161 1.04 -5.91 -20.28
N VAL A 162 0.28 -6.99 -20.52
CA VAL A 162 -0.80 -7.01 -21.54
C VAL A 162 -2.19 -7.10 -20.93
N TRP A 163 -2.27 -7.37 -19.63
CA TRP A 163 -3.53 -7.43 -18.88
C TRP A 163 -3.29 -7.02 -17.43
N ARG A 164 -4.22 -6.26 -16.85
CA ARG A 164 -4.14 -5.79 -15.48
C ARG A 164 -5.51 -5.80 -14.81
N ALA A 165 -5.59 -6.42 -13.63
CA ALA A 165 -6.79 -6.41 -12.80
C ALA A 165 -6.45 -6.29 -11.32
N GLY A 166 -7.34 -5.65 -10.56
CA GLY A 166 -7.22 -5.52 -9.11
C GLY A 166 -8.44 -6.11 -8.41
N LEU A 167 -8.22 -6.79 -7.29
CA LEU A 167 -9.25 -7.28 -6.39
C LEU A 167 -9.10 -6.58 -5.04
N ASP A 168 -10.14 -5.88 -4.59
CA ASP A 168 -10.13 -5.17 -3.31
C ASP A 168 -11.52 -5.18 -2.66
N LEU A 169 -11.61 -5.09 -1.33
CA LEU A 169 -12.90 -4.97 -0.65
C LEU A 169 -13.53 -3.58 -0.87
N ASN A 170 -12.71 -2.56 -1.08
CA ASN A 170 -13.10 -1.18 -1.32
C ASN A 170 -12.25 -0.58 -2.45
N PRO A 171 -12.43 -1.02 -3.71
CA PRO A 171 -11.70 -0.44 -4.83
C PRO A 171 -12.05 1.05 -4.95
N LEU A 172 -11.05 1.86 -5.28
CA LEU A 172 -11.17 3.30 -5.47
C LEU A 172 -10.97 3.64 -6.96
N ASP A 173 -11.72 4.60 -7.46
CA ASP A 173 -11.65 5.06 -8.84
C ASP A 173 -10.85 6.36 -8.93
N VAL A 174 -9.64 6.32 -9.48
CA VAL A 174 -8.81 7.53 -9.66
C VAL A 174 -9.41 8.55 -10.62
N THR A 175 -10.41 8.18 -11.42
CA THR A 175 -11.16 9.10 -12.28
C THR A 175 -12.25 9.86 -11.53
N ASP A 176 -12.65 9.37 -10.34
CA ASP A 176 -13.51 10.10 -9.40
C ASP A 176 -12.64 11.07 -8.56
N PRO A 177 -12.87 12.40 -8.66
CA PRO A 177 -12.15 13.38 -7.86
C PRO A 177 -12.24 13.15 -6.35
N ALA A 178 -13.34 12.57 -5.85
CA ALA A 178 -13.53 12.31 -4.42
C ALA A 178 -12.62 11.18 -3.91
N ASP A 179 -12.40 10.15 -4.71
CA ASP A 179 -11.52 9.04 -4.38
C ASP A 179 -10.05 9.46 -4.48
N LEU A 180 -9.69 10.23 -5.50
CA LEU A 180 -8.36 10.81 -5.61
C LEU A 180 -8.06 11.77 -4.44
N ALA A 181 -9.02 12.61 -4.05
CA ALA A 181 -8.88 13.49 -2.89
C ALA A 181 -8.70 12.69 -1.59
N TRP A 182 -9.38 11.55 -1.45
CA TRP A 182 -9.20 10.66 -0.29
C TRP A 182 -7.79 10.06 -0.24
N LEU A 183 -7.29 9.53 -1.35
CA LEU A 183 -5.93 9.01 -1.45
C LEU A 183 -4.89 10.09 -1.12
N ASP A 184 -5.09 11.32 -1.61
CA ASP A 184 -4.22 12.47 -1.32
C ASP A 184 -4.26 12.84 0.17
N ALA A 185 -5.46 12.85 0.78
CA ALA A 185 -5.66 13.14 2.19
C ALA A 185 -5.02 12.11 3.14
N LEU A 186 -4.77 10.88 2.67
CA LEU A 186 -4.02 9.86 3.42
C LEU A 186 -2.50 10.08 3.40
N ILE A 187 -1.99 10.91 2.49
CA ILE A 187 -0.55 11.22 2.44
C ILE A 187 -0.23 12.33 3.44
N TRP A 188 0.58 11.99 4.45
CA TRP A 188 0.92 12.86 5.57
C TRP A 188 1.47 14.22 5.13
N PRO A 189 1.31 15.29 5.95
CA PRO A 189 1.63 16.67 5.56
C PRO A 189 3.02 16.83 4.97
N GLU A 190 4.03 16.24 5.62
CA GLU A 190 5.45 16.34 5.25
C GLU A 190 5.80 15.55 3.96
N HIS A 191 4.95 14.62 3.53
CA HIS A 191 5.24 13.71 2.43
C HIS A 191 4.88 14.29 1.05
N ALA A 192 5.34 15.50 0.74
CA ALA A 192 5.08 16.16 -0.55
C ALA A 192 5.52 15.31 -1.76
N HIS A 193 6.65 14.64 -1.67
CA HIS A 193 7.15 13.74 -2.72
C HIS A 193 6.22 12.55 -2.98
N ARG A 194 5.63 11.95 -1.91
CA ARG A 194 4.65 10.86 -2.07
C ARG A 194 3.36 11.38 -2.71
N ARG A 195 2.97 12.61 -2.39
CA ARG A 195 1.79 13.27 -2.99
C ARG A 195 1.97 13.51 -4.48
N ALA A 196 3.14 14.01 -4.89
CA ALA A 196 3.48 14.16 -6.30
C ALA A 196 3.46 12.80 -7.03
N ARG A 197 4.07 11.77 -6.45
CA ARG A 197 4.04 10.40 -6.98
C ARG A 197 2.63 9.84 -7.11
N LEU A 198 1.77 10.01 -6.10
CA LEU A 198 0.37 9.59 -6.16
C LEU A 198 -0.34 10.23 -7.35
N ARG A 199 -0.21 11.55 -7.52
CA ARG A 199 -0.89 12.27 -8.61
C ARG A 199 -0.39 11.83 -9.99
N ALA A 200 0.91 11.63 -10.15
CA ALA A 200 1.49 11.14 -11.40
C ALA A 200 1.02 9.70 -11.72
N ALA A 201 1.06 8.80 -10.73
CA ALA A 201 0.57 7.43 -10.88
C ALA A 201 -0.94 7.39 -11.17
N ALA A 202 -1.74 8.21 -10.48
CA ALA A 202 -3.17 8.32 -10.71
C ALA A 202 -3.50 8.83 -12.12
N ALA A 203 -2.71 9.78 -12.65
CA ALA A 203 -2.89 10.25 -14.03
C ALA A 203 -2.62 9.14 -15.05
N ILE A 204 -1.62 8.29 -14.82
CA ILE A 204 -1.34 7.12 -15.66
C ILE A 204 -2.51 6.12 -15.60
N ALA A 205 -2.97 5.79 -14.39
CA ALA A 205 -4.07 4.86 -14.21
C ALA A 205 -5.38 5.41 -14.79
N ALA A 206 -5.66 6.71 -14.65
CA ALA A 206 -6.86 7.33 -15.22
C ALA A 206 -6.88 7.33 -16.77
N ALA A 207 -5.70 7.35 -17.41
CA ALA A 207 -5.58 7.35 -18.86
C ALA A 207 -5.86 5.96 -19.49
N ASP A 208 -5.58 4.88 -18.76
CA ASP A 208 -5.85 3.49 -19.16
C ASP A 208 -6.30 2.68 -17.93
N PRO A 209 -7.55 2.86 -17.46
CA PRO A 209 -8.01 2.31 -16.18
C PRO A 209 -7.92 0.78 -16.10
N PRO A 210 -7.49 0.22 -14.95
CA PRO A 210 -7.41 -1.21 -14.80
C PRO A 210 -8.80 -1.79 -14.53
N LEU A 211 -8.98 -3.09 -14.72
CA LEU A 211 -10.17 -3.76 -14.23
C LEU A 211 -10.10 -3.86 -12.70
N LEU A 212 -10.82 -3.01 -11.98
CA LEU A 212 -10.97 -3.13 -10.52
C LEU A 212 -12.27 -3.83 -10.16
N VAL A 213 -12.17 -4.91 -9.40
CA VAL A 213 -13.31 -5.70 -8.93
C VAL A 213 -13.40 -5.59 -7.42
N ARG A 214 -14.60 -5.25 -6.93
CA ARG A 214 -14.90 -5.38 -5.51
C ARG A 214 -15.08 -6.86 -5.17
N GLY A 215 -14.28 -7.39 -4.26
CA GLY A 215 -14.41 -8.79 -3.85
C GLY A 215 -13.45 -9.21 -2.74
N ASP A 216 -13.74 -10.37 -2.16
CA ASP A 216 -12.90 -11.03 -1.18
C ASP A 216 -11.80 -11.85 -1.87
N LEU A 217 -10.61 -11.78 -1.28
CA LEU A 217 -9.40 -12.38 -1.81
C LEU A 217 -9.40 -13.93 -1.88
N VAL A 218 -10.34 -14.60 -1.21
CA VAL A 218 -10.52 -16.06 -1.29
C VAL A 218 -11.69 -16.42 -2.20
N ASP A 219 -12.83 -15.74 -2.05
CA ASP A 219 -14.05 -16.12 -2.77
C ASP A 219 -14.02 -15.71 -4.25
N ASP A 220 -13.48 -14.52 -4.54
CA ASP A 220 -13.62 -13.88 -5.86
C ASP A 220 -12.35 -14.01 -6.73
N LEU A 221 -11.20 -14.29 -6.10
CA LEU A 221 -9.92 -14.43 -6.79
C LEU A 221 -9.94 -15.47 -7.92
N PRO A 222 -10.50 -16.68 -7.77
CA PRO A 222 -10.45 -17.69 -8.83
C PRO A 222 -11.15 -17.23 -10.11
N ALA A 223 -12.31 -16.59 -9.96
CA ALA A 223 -13.10 -16.09 -11.08
C ALA A 223 -12.38 -14.94 -11.81
N LEU A 224 -11.71 -14.06 -11.07
CA LEU A 224 -10.92 -12.97 -11.68
C LEU A 224 -9.66 -13.50 -12.36
N ALA A 225 -8.94 -14.44 -11.73
CA ALA A 225 -7.76 -15.06 -12.29
C ALA A 225 -8.05 -15.78 -13.62
N ALA A 226 -9.22 -16.42 -13.75
CA ALA A 226 -9.64 -17.09 -14.98
C ALA A 226 -9.88 -16.14 -16.17
N ARG A 227 -9.91 -14.82 -15.94
CA ARG A 227 -10.04 -13.81 -17.01
C ARG A 227 -8.70 -13.39 -17.62
N ALA A 228 -7.58 -13.86 -17.06
CA ALA A 228 -6.27 -13.57 -17.60
C ALA A 228 -6.09 -14.25 -18.98
N PRO A 229 -5.48 -13.58 -19.98
CA PRO A 229 -5.21 -14.18 -21.28
C PRO A 229 -4.29 -15.41 -21.17
N ALA A 230 -4.60 -16.47 -21.92
CA ALA A 230 -3.88 -17.74 -21.86
C ALA A 230 -2.44 -17.65 -22.41
N GLU A 231 -2.18 -16.68 -23.28
CA GLU A 231 -0.89 -16.36 -23.88
C GLU A 231 0.02 -15.50 -23.00
N ALA A 232 -0.47 -15.08 -21.83
CA ALA A 232 0.25 -14.27 -20.86
C ALA A 232 0.51 -15.04 -19.56
N THR A 233 1.63 -14.76 -18.92
CA THR A 233 1.95 -15.30 -17.60
C THR A 233 1.12 -14.58 -16.54
N LEU A 234 0.14 -15.27 -15.96
CA LEU A 234 -0.60 -14.78 -14.80
C LEU A 234 0.36 -14.60 -13.62
N VAL A 235 0.36 -13.41 -13.04
CA VAL A 235 1.07 -13.10 -11.81
C VAL A 235 0.07 -12.53 -10.82
N VAL A 236 -0.30 -13.32 -9.82
CA VAL A 236 -1.06 -12.84 -8.67
C VAL A 236 -0.06 -12.22 -7.70
N PHE A 237 -0.23 -10.96 -7.34
CA PHE A 237 0.65 -10.30 -6.39
C PHE A 237 -0.11 -9.49 -5.36
N HIS A 238 0.54 -9.25 -4.23
CA HIS A 238 0.03 -8.35 -3.20
C HIS A 238 1.18 -7.71 -2.44
N SER A 239 0.91 -6.50 -1.93
CA SER A 239 1.89 -5.77 -1.15
C SER A 239 1.24 -5.06 0.04
N SER A 240 1.62 -5.47 1.26
CA SER A 240 1.12 -4.87 2.50
C SER A 240 -0.42 -4.92 2.62
N VAL A 241 -1.06 -6.04 2.28
CA VAL A 241 -2.51 -6.22 2.43
C VAL A 241 -2.85 -7.25 3.49
N LEU A 242 -2.04 -8.31 3.63
CA LEU A 242 -2.43 -9.48 4.42
C LEU A 242 -2.48 -9.24 5.93
N TYR A 243 -1.96 -8.10 6.42
CA TYR A 243 -2.14 -7.71 7.83
C TYR A 243 -3.57 -7.23 8.14
N HIS A 244 -4.34 -6.84 7.12
CA HIS A 244 -5.76 -6.55 7.25
C HIS A 244 -6.64 -7.79 7.22
N VAL A 245 -6.09 -8.93 6.80
CA VAL A 245 -6.82 -10.18 6.60
C VAL A 245 -6.75 -11.02 7.89
N PRO A 246 -7.90 -11.48 8.44
CA PRO A 246 -7.91 -12.37 9.59
C PRO A 246 -7.08 -13.64 9.34
N PRO A 247 -6.36 -14.18 10.36
CA PRO A 247 -5.47 -15.32 10.16
C PRO A 247 -6.07 -16.55 9.46
N PRO A 248 -7.32 -16.98 9.75
CA PRO A 248 -7.93 -18.11 9.04
C PRO A 248 -8.09 -17.83 7.54
N ARG A 249 -8.59 -16.63 7.21
CA ARG A 249 -8.81 -16.22 5.82
C ARG A 249 -7.50 -16.04 5.04
N ARG A 250 -6.46 -15.57 5.72
CA ARG A 250 -5.11 -15.46 5.16
C ARG A 250 -4.51 -16.84 4.85
N ALA A 251 -4.76 -17.85 5.68
CA ALA A 251 -4.33 -19.22 5.42
C ALA A 251 -5.06 -19.82 4.20
N GLU A 252 -6.38 -19.63 4.13
CA GLU A 252 -7.20 -20.03 2.97
C GLU A 252 -6.69 -19.41 1.66
N PHE A 253 -6.39 -18.11 1.67
CA PHE A 253 -5.80 -17.40 0.54
C PHE A 253 -4.46 -17.98 0.10
N THR A 254 -3.57 -18.23 1.07
CA THR A 254 -2.23 -18.75 0.79
C THR A 254 -2.31 -20.12 0.12
N GLU A 255 -3.22 -20.97 0.58
CA GLU A 255 -3.47 -22.27 -0.05
C GLU A 255 -4.13 -22.13 -1.42
N LEU A 256 -5.06 -21.19 -1.58
CA LEU A 256 -5.72 -20.93 -2.85
C LEU A 256 -4.75 -20.44 -3.92
N VAL A 257 -3.98 -19.38 -3.64
CA VAL A 257 -3.11 -18.74 -4.62
C VAL A 257 -2.02 -19.67 -5.13
N ARG A 258 -1.53 -20.59 -4.28
CA ARG A 258 -0.57 -21.65 -4.66
C ARG A 258 -1.13 -22.66 -5.67
N ARG A 259 -2.46 -22.80 -5.76
CA ARG A 259 -3.12 -23.71 -6.71
C ARG A 259 -3.54 -23.02 -8.00
N LEU A 260 -3.48 -21.69 -8.07
CA LEU A 260 -3.77 -20.97 -9.29
C LEU A 260 -2.66 -21.19 -10.33
N PRO A 261 -2.99 -21.14 -11.63
CA PRO A 261 -1.97 -21.16 -12.67
C PRO A 261 -1.11 -19.89 -12.60
N GLY A 262 0.15 -19.98 -13.03
CA GLY A 262 1.07 -18.84 -13.07
C GLY A 262 1.92 -18.72 -11.82
N HIS A 263 2.23 -17.49 -11.42
CA HIS A 263 3.14 -17.17 -10.33
C HIS A 263 2.48 -16.32 -9.25
N TRP A 264 2.98 -16.47 -8.03
CA TRP A 264 2.56 -15.68 -6.87
C TRP A 264 3.71 -14.85 -6.32
N ILE A 265 3.55 -13.53 -6.32
CA ILE A 265 4.50 -12.61 -5.67
C ILE A 265 3.89 -12.05 -4.39
N ALA A 266 4.53 -12.31 -3.25
CA ALA A 266 4.17 -11.74 -1.96
C ALA A 266 5.19 -10.70 -1.53
N ASN A 267 4.73 -9.53 -1.07
CA ASN A 267 5.58 -8.55 -0.39
C ASN A 267 4.93 -8.09 0.93
N GLU A 268 5.18 -8.85 2.00
CA GLU A 268 4.49 -8.71 3.29
C GLU A 268 5.46 -8.71 4.47
N ALA A 269 5.03 -8.17 5.61
CA ALA A 269 5.81 -8.28 6.83
C ALA A 269 6.00 -9.76 7.24
N PRO A 270 7.19 -10.17 7.76
CA PRO A 270 7.44 -11.55 8.17
C PRO A 270 6.46 -12.09 9.21
N ALA A 271 5.95 -11.24 10.09
CA ALA A 271 4.94 -11.61 11.09
C ALA A 271 3.56 -11.93 10.47
N VAL A 272 3.31 -11.47 9.24
CA VAL A 272 2.04 -11.65 8.52
C VAL A 272 2.10 -12.91 7.66
N LEU A 273 3.18 -13.08 6.90
CA LEU A 273 3.41 -14.25 6.06
C LEU A 273 4.80 -14.84 6.38
N PRO A 274 4.89 -15.79 7.34
CA PRO A 274 6.16 -16.29 7.82
C PRO A 274 6.84 -17.20 6.79
N HIS A 275 8.16 -17.06 6.68
CA HIS A 275 9.02 -17.92 5.88
C HIS A 275 10.21 -18.37 6.72
N ALA A 276 10.68 -19.60 6.51
CA ALA A 276 11.83 -20.17 7.22
C ALA A 276 13.13 -19.98 6.42
N GLY A 277 14.27 -20.04 7.12
CA GLY A 277 15.60 -20.11 6.48
C GLY A 277 16.11 -18.79 5.90
N MET A 278 15.62 -17.66 6.42
CA MET A 278 15.92 -16.33 5.92
C MET A 278 17.10 -15.70 6.66
N PRO A 279 18.03 -15.01 5.97
CA PRO A 279 19.01 -14.19 6.67
C PRO A 279 18.29 -13.07 7.44
N GLU A 280 18.81 -12.70 8.61
CA GLU A 280 18.25 -11.60 9.38
C GLU A 280 18.27 -10.29 8.57
N PRO A 281 17.20 -9.47 8.64
CA PRO A 281 17.20 -8.17 8.01
C PRO A 281 18.28 -7.27 8.64
N ARG A 282 18.86 -6.38 7.84
CA ARG A 282 19.90 -5.47 8.34
C ARG A 282 19.29 -4.29 9.09
N GLY A 283 19.65 -4.13 10.37
CA GLY A 283 19.28 -2.99 11.20
C GLY A 283 17.86 -3.06 11.76
N GLU A 284 17.42 -1.98 12.42
CA GLU A 284 16.14 -1.90 13.15
C GLU A 284 14.95 -1.46 12.28
N ALA A 285 15.15 -1.35 10.97
CA ALA A 285 14.12 -0.91 10.05
C ALA A 285 12.97 -1.93 9.93
N LEU A 286 11.76 -1.43 9.68
CA LEU A 286 10.62 -2.26 9.31
C LEU A 286 10.77 -2.72 7.86
N TYR A 287 10.94 -4.03 7.67
CA TYR A 287 11.04 -4.67 6.37
C TYR A 287 9.84 -5.56 6.06
N HIS A 288 9.49 -5.62 4.79
CA HIS A 288 8.73 -6.69 4.20
C HIS A 288 9.66 -7.72 3.56
N LEU A 289 9.13 -8.91 3.35
CA LEU A 289 9.79 -9.99 2.66
C LEU A 289 9.15 -10.16 1.29
N LEU A 290 9.94 -9.96 0.24
CA LEU A 290 9.58 -10.29 -1.13
C LEU A 290 9.80 -11.79 -1.34
N ALA A 291 8.77 -12.50 -1.79
CA ALA A 291 8.82 -13.91 -2.15
C ALA A 291 8.14 -14.16 -3.49
N LEU A 292 8.66 -15.13 -4.25
CA LEU A 292 8.10 -15.64 -5.49
C LEU A 292 7.77 -17.13 -5.31
N ASP A 293 6.52 -17.51 -5.49
CA ASP A 293 6.01 -18.88 -5.32
C ASP A 293 6.37 -19.49 -3.96
N GLY A 294 6.29 -18.64 -2.91
CA GLY A 294 6.67 -19.01 -1.55
C GLY A 294 8.18 -19.14 -1.31
N ARG A 295 9.02 -18.84 -2.31
CA ARG A 295 10.48 -18.76 -2.17
C ARG A 295 10.89 -17.32 -1.91
N PRO A 296 11.48 -17.03 -0.75
CA PRO A 296 11.90 -15.68 -0.43
C PRO A 296 13.09 -15.22 -1.28
N LEU A 297 13.09 -13.94 -1.66
CA LEU A 297 14.06 -13.35 -2.59
C LEU A 297 14.79 -12.14 -2.01
N ALA A 298 14.08 -11.27 -1.29
CA ALA A 298 14.65 -10.01 -0.82
C ALA A 298 13.96 -9.44 0.41
N TRP A 299 14.71 -8.64 1.18
CA TRP A 299 14.16 -7.71 2.17
C TRP A 299 13.79 -6.41 1.47
N THR A 300 12.60 -5.85 1.73
CA THR A 300 12.14 -4.62 1.10
C THR A 300 11.61 -3.60 2.11
N ARG A 301 11.78 -2.31 1.84
CA ARG A 301 11.13 -1.25 2.63
C ARG A 301 9.68 -1.08 2.19
N GLN A 302 8.81 -0.75 3.15
CA GLN A 302 7.35 -0.79 2.98
C GLN A 302 6.78 0.13 1.89
N HIS A 303 7.51 1.18 1.47
CA HIS A 303 7.11 2.09 0.39
C HIS A 303 8.05 2.00 -0.83
N GLY A 304 8.85 0.95 -0.91
CA GLY A 304 9.68 0.63 -2.07
C GLY A 304 11.03 1.36 -2.15
N GLN A 305 11.48 2.02 -1.07
CA GLN A 305 12.72 2.82 -1.09
C GLN A 305 14.01 1.98 -1.08
N GLU A 306 13.92 0.69 -0.75
CA GLU A 306 15.07 -0.20 -0.67
C GLU A 306 14.67 -1.64 -0.94
N LEU A 307 15.56 -2.36 -1.63
CA LEU A 307 15.54 -3.80 -1.81
C LEU A 307 16.94 -4.38 -1.55
N ILE A 308 17.01 -5.38 -0.68
CA ILE A 308 18.22 -6.16 -0.38
C ILE A 308 17.97 -7.60 -0.82
N TRP A 309 18.52 -7.96 -1.97
CA TRP A 309 18.40 -9.28 -2.56
C TRP A 309 19.35 -10.28 -1.88
N PHE A 310 18.83 -11.47 -1.57
CA PHE A 310 19.61 -12.60 -1.05
C PHE A 310 19.19 -13.94 -1.69
N GLY A 311 18.10 -13.96 -2.46
CA GLY A 311 17.61 -15.14 -3.16
C GLY A 311 18.54 -15.56 -4.30
N PRO A 312 18.28 -16.72 -4.93
CA PRO A 312 18.98 -17.09 -6.15
C PRO A 312 18.73 -16.04 -7.23
N LEU A 313 19.68 -15.85 -8.14
CA LEU A 313 19.45 -15.06 -9.35
C LEU A 313 18.30 -15.71 -10.13
N LEU A 314 17.29 -14.91 -10.46
CA LEU A 314 16.24 -15.34 -11.38
C LEU A 314 16.85 -15.32 -12.79
N GLY A 315 16.71 -16.43 -13.52
CA GLY A 315 17.44 -16.73 -14.75
C GLY A 315 17.24 -15.73 -15.89
#